data_AF-A0A4P7UAS3-F1
#
_entry.id   AF-A0A4P7UAS3-F1
#
_cell.length_a   1.000
_cell.length_b   1.000
_cell.length_c   1.000
_cell.angle_alpha   90.00
_cell.angle_beta   90.00
_cell.angle_gamma   90.00
#
_symmetry.space_group_name_H-M   'P 1'
#
loop_
_entity.id
_entity.type
_entity.pdbx_description
1 polymer ?
#
loop_
_entity_poly.entity_id
_entity_poly.type
_entity_poly.pdbx_seq_one_letter_code
_entity_poly.pdbx_strand_id
1 'polypeptide(L)'
;MLEGVGDLADVRRVVEASTPPLRGVVWFGRDEVFAALDRGVLTMGLRHGNGAPAAVAGDGLTTAVTGCLARHGLESRPVSGGVEVATWWQRRP
;
A
#
# COMPACT_ATOMS: atom_id res chain seq x y z
N MET A 1 -16.47 -2.95 0.94
CA MET A 1 -15.94 -3.76 -0.17
C MET A 1 -14.50 -3.32 -0.36
N LEU A 2 -13.53 -4.15 0.02
CA LEU A 2 -12.12 -3.87 -0.25
C LEU A 2 -11.82 -4.43 -1.63
N GLU A 3 -11.90 -3.57 -2.63
CA GLU A 3 -11.53 -3.90 -4.00
C GLU A 3 -10.04 -3.58 -4.14
N GLY A 4 -9.19 -4.59 -3.97
CA GLY A 4 -7.77 -4.49 -4.34
C GLY A 4 -7.70 -4.48 -5.86
N VAL A 5 -7.59 -3.29 -6.47
CA VAL A 5 -7.51 -3.18 -7.93
C VAL A 5 -6.28 -2.38 -8.32
N GLY A 6 -5.37 -3.07 -8.99
CA GLY A 6 -4.47 -2.44 -9.95
C GLY A 6 -3.14 -3.16 -10.12
N ASP A 7 -2.85 -3.58 -11.35
CA ASP A 7 -1.48 -3.63 -11.85
C ASP A 7 -0.92 -2.19 -11.85
N LEU A 8 0.41 -2.02 -11.81
CA LEU A 8 1.07 -0.70 -11.81
C LEU A 8 0.58 0.21 -12.94
N ALA A 9 0.21 -0.37 -14.08
CA ALA A 9 -0.38 0.36 -15.21
C ALA A 9 -1.74 0.99 -14.86
N ASP A 10 -2.58 0.30 -14.08
CA ASP A 10 -3.87 0.80 -13.65
C ASP A 10 -3.73 1.86 -12.56
N VAL A 11 -2.76 1.68 -11.66
CA VAL A 11 -2.41 2.68 -10.64
C VAL A 11 -2.01 4.00 -11.29
N ARG A 12 -1.19 3.96 -12.36
CA ARG A 12 -0.81 5.16 -13.10
C ARG A 12 -2.01 5.87 -13.71
N ARG A 13 -2.95 5.12 -14.30
CA ARG A 13 -4.19 5.68 -14.84
C ARG A 13 -5.05 6.34 -13.76
N VAL A 14 -5.15 5.72 -12.57
CA VAL A 14 -5.88 6.29 -11.42
C VAL A 14 -5.24 7.60 -10.97
N VAL A 15 -3.90 7.65 -10.88
CA VAL A 15 -3.17 8.88 -10.54
C VAL A 15 -3.44 9.98 -11.57
N GLU A 16 -3.32 9.65 -12.86
CA GLU A 16 -3.54 10.61 -13.97
C GLU A 16 -5.00 11.11 -14.03
N ALA A 17 -5.98 10.28 -13.68
CA ALA A 17 -7.41 10.62 -13.71
C ALA A 17 -7.93 11.30 -12.42
N SER A 18 -7.11 11.37 -11.36
CA SER A 18 -7.53 11.92 -10.06
C SER A 18 -7.56 13.45 -10.06
N THR A 19 -8.60 14.03 -9.43
CA THR A 19 -8.68 15.48 -9.21
C THR A 19 -7.63 15.94 -8.20
N PRO A 20 -6.73 16.87 -8.55
CA PRO A 20 -5.68 17.33 -7.64
C PRO A 20 -6.21 18.07 -6.39
N PRO A 21 -5.44 18.07 -5.27
CA PRO A 21 -4.15 17.38 -5.12
C PRO A 21 -4.30 16.00 -4.46
N LEU A 22 -4.11 14.94 -5.25
CA LEU A 22 -3.88 13.60 -4.73
C LEU A 22 -2.52 13.57 -4.03
N ARG A 23 -2.48 13.17 -2.75
CA ARG A 23 -1.21 13.07 -2.00
C ARG A 23 -0.41 11.84 -2.40
N GLY A 24 -1.09 10.73 -2.67
CA GLY A 24 -0.47 9.46 -3.06
C GLY A 24 -1.49 8.34 -3.23
N VAL A 25 -1.01 7.21 -3.71
CA VAL A 25 -1.80 5.99 -3.94
C VAL A 25 -1.13 4.80 -3.27
N VAL A 26 -1.96 3.99 -2.64
CA VAL A 26 -1.65 2.69 -2.05
C VAL A 26 -2.35 1.62 -2.86
N TRP A 27 -1.67 0.52 -3.18
CA TRP A 27 -2.28 -0.61 -3.87
C TRP A 27 -1.58 -1.93 -3.51
N PHE A 28 -2.21 -3.05 -3.83
CA PHE A 28 -1.61 -4.38 -3.81
C PHE A 28 -2.29 -5.22 -4.89
N GLY A 29 -1.55 -6.13 -5.50
CA GLY A 29 -2.04 -7.01 -6.54
C GLY A 29 -2.44 -8.38 -6.00
N ARG A 30 -2.91 -9.22 -6.92
CA ARG A 30 -3.28 -10.62 -6.64
C ARG A 30 -2.08 -11.43 -6.16
N ASP A 31 -0.91 -11.22 -6.77
CA ASP A 31 0.30 -11.98 -6.45
C ASP A 31 0.81 -11.64 -5.05
N GLU A 32 0.71 -10.38 -4.62
CA GLU A 32 1.03 -9.96 -3.25
C GLU A 32 0.10 -10.61 -2.23
N VAL A 33 -1.20 -10.77 -2.55
CA VAL A 33 -2.14 -11.47 -1.66
C VAL A 33 -1.75 -12.94 -1.51
N PHE A 34 -1.41 -13.63 -2.60
CA PHE A 34 -0.97 -15.03 -2.51
C PHE A 34 0.37 -15.16 -1.79
N ALA A 35 1.33 -14.28 -2.07
CA ALA A 35 2.61 -14.26 -1.36
C ALA A 35 2.42 -14.03 0.15
N ALA A 36 1.43 -13.22 0.55
CA ALA A 36 1.11 -12.99 1.96
C ALA A 36 0.62 -14.26 2.68
N LEU A 37 -0.06 -15.17 1.97
CA LEU A 37 -0.51 -16.44 2.53
C LEU A 37 0.66 -17.30 3.03
N ASP A 38 1.78 -17.26 2.30
CA ASP A 38 2.99 -18.02 2.61
C ASP A 38 3.92 -17.28 3.57
N ARG A 39 4.04 -15.95 3.41
CA ARG A 39 5.04 -15.13 4.11
C ARG A 39 4.52 -14.49 5.40
N GLY A 40 3.20 -14.45 5.60
CA GLY A 40 2.57 -13.72 6.70
C GLY A 40 2.69 -12.20 6.57
N VAL A 41 3.00 -11.68 5.38
CA VAL A 41 3.19 -10.26 5.12
C VAL A 41 2.59 -9.88 3.76
N LEU A 42 1.70 -8.90 3.75
CA LEU A 42 1.18 -8.27 2.53
C LEU A 42 2.09 -7.12 2.12
N THR A 43 2.65 -7.21 0.92
CA THR A 43 3.41 -6.09 0.32
C THR A 43 2.42 -5.17 -0.40
N MET A 44 2.49 -3.88 -0.08
CA MET A 44 1.65 -2.85 -0.67
C MET A 44 2.54 -1.81 -1.35
N GLY A 45 2.23 -1.47 -2.59
CA GLY A 45 2.89 -0.37 -3.30
C GLY A 45 2.44 0.99 -2.74
N LEU A 46 3.36 1.95 -2.76
CA LEU A 46 3.11 3.33 -2.32
C LEU A 46 3.82 4.32 -3.25
N ARG A 47 3.05 5.22 -3.85
CA ARG A 47 3.54 6.30 -4.72
C ARG A 47 2.91 7.63 -4.37
N HIS A 48 3.66 8.70 -4.60
CA HIS A 48 3.16 10.08 -4.54
C HIS A 48 2.18 10.35 -5.67
N GLY A 49 1.37 11.42 -5.54
CA GLY A 49 0.41 11.83 -6.57
C GLY A 49 1.04 12.23 -7.92
N ASN A 50 2.36 12.40 -7.98
CA ASN A 50 3.12 12.59 -9.21
C ASN A 50 3.69 11.26 -9.78
N GLY A 51 3.33 10.12 -9.19
CA GLY A 51 3.80 8.80 -9.58
C GLY A 51 5.17 8.40 -9.03
N ALA A 52 5.89 9.27 -8.32
CA ALA A 52 7.19 8.91 -7.74
C ALA A 52 7.04 7.84 -6.64
N PRO A 53 7.95 6.85 -6.54
CA PRO A 53 7.93 5.88 -5.45
C PRO A 53 8.12 6.58 -4.11
N ALA A 54 7.39 6.15 -3.08
CA ALA A 54 7.60 6.68 -1.74
C ALA A 54 8.93 6.20 -1.15
N ALA A 55 9.62 7.10 -0.45
CA ALA A 55 10.88 6.81 0.21
C ALA A 55 10.65 6.31 1.65
N VAL A 56 11.62 5.59 2.20
CA VAL A 56 11.52 5.00 3.54
C VAL A 56 11.83 6.01 4.64
N ALA A 57 12.89 6.80 4.49
CA ALA A 57 13.36 7.74 5.53
C ALA A 57 12.87 9.16 5.26
N GLY A 58 12.17 9.76 6.22
CA GLY A 58 11.75 11.17 6.17
C GLY A 58 10.63 11.51 5.19
N ASP A 59 10.07 10.51 4.49
CA ASP A 59 8.96 10.72 3.55
C ASP A 59 7.64 10.92 4.33
N GLY A 60 6.99 12.06 4.09
CA GLY A 60 5.74 12.43 4.74
C GLY A 60 4.54 11.57 4.34
N LEU A 61 4.52 11.01 3.12
CA LEU A 61 3.48 10.09 2.68
C LEU A 61 3.65 8.73 3.37
N THR A 62 4.87 8.19 3.38
CA THR A 62 5.19 6.94 4.08
C THR A 62 4.83 7.04 5.57
N THR A 63 5.22 8.14 6.22
CA THR A 63 4.91 8.41 7.63
C THR A 63 3.41 8.46 7.88
N ALA A 64 2.64 9.11 7.01
CA ALA A 64 1.20 9.19 7.14
C ALA A 64 0.52 7.81 7.00
N VAL A 65 0.98 6.98 6.05
CA VAL A 65 0.42 5.64 5.81
C VAL A 65 0.77 4.69 6.96
N THR A 66 2.03 4.61 7.38
CA THR A 66 2.44 3.74 8.50
C THR A 66 1.80 4.18 9.81
N GLY A 67 1.68 5.49 10.05
CA GLY A 67 0.96 6.03 11.22
C GLY A 67 -0.54 5.66 11.22
N CYS A 68 -1.18 5.66 10.04
CA CYS A 68 -2.56 5.21 9.90
C CYS A 68 -2.70 3.71 10.21
N LEU A 69 -1.83 2.87 9.63
CA LEU A 69 -1.82 1.42 9.90
C LEU A 69 -1.62 1.13 11.39
N ALA A 70 -0.64 1.78 12.02
CA ALA A 70 -0.37 1.63 13.45
C ALA A 70 -1.57 2.05 14.32
N ARG A 71 -2.27 3.14 13.97
CA ARG A 71 -3.50 3.57 14.66
C ARG A 71 -4.62 2.52 14.60
N HIS A 72 -4.61 1.67 13.58
CA HIS A 72 -5.56 0.56 13.42
C HIS A 72 -5.02 -0.78 13.94
N GLY A 73 -3.90 -0.79 14.66
CA GLY A 73 -3.31 -2.01 15.21
C GLY A 73 -2.66 -2.91 14.16
N LEU A 74 -2.36 -2.37 12.98
CA LEU A 74 -1.68 -3.10 11.91
C LEU A 74 -0.17 -2.84 12.00
N GLU A 75 0.58 -3.88 12.33
CA GLU A 75 2.04 -3.84 12.29
C GLU A 75 2.50 -3.68 10.84
N SER A 76 3.37 -2.70 10.59
CA SER A 76 3.85 -2.41 9.24
C SER A 76 5.29 -1.92 9.23
N ARG A 77 5.98 -2.19 8.13
CA ARG A 77 7.36 -1.81 7.88
C ARG A 77 7.47 -1.10 6.53
N PRO A 78 7.97 0.15 6.47
CA PRO A 78 8.19 0.81 5.19
C PRO A 78 9.32 0.13 4.40
N VAL A 79 9.12 0.00 3.09
CA VAL A 79 10.08 -0.56 2.14
C VAL A 79 10.21 0.35 0.93
N SER A 80 11.24 0.15 0.10
CA SER A 80 11.42 0.98 -1.10
C SER A 80 10.19 0.90 -2.01
N GLY A 81 9.51 2.02 -2.24
CA GLY A 81 8.32 2.10 -3.08
C GLY A 81 7.04 1.49 -2.47
N GLY A 82 7.01 1.25 -1.16
CA GLY A 82 5.88 0.55 -0.54
C GLY A 82 5.91 0.43 0.98
N VAL A 83 5.04 -0.44 1.47
CA VAL A 83 4.93 -0.84 2.87
C VAL A 83 4.60 -2.33 2.94
N GLU A 84 5.23 -3.03 3.87
CA GLU A 84 4.89 -4.39 4.26
C GLU A 84 3.97 -4.35 5.48
N VAL A 85 2.88 -5.12 5.45
CA VAL A 85 1.90 -5.19 6.56
C VAL A 85 1.80 -6.63 7.05
N ALA A 86 1.90 -6.84 8.35
CA ALA A 86 1.74 -8.17 8.93
C ALA A 86 0.31 -8.68 8.70
N THR A 87 0.18 -9.95 8.32
CA THR A 87 -1.11 -10.59 8.03
C THR A 87 -1.20 -11.95 8.69
N TRP A 88 -2.39 -12.30 9.16
CA TRP A 88 -2.69 -13.60 9.75
C TRP A 88 -3.98 -14.17 9.19
N TRP A 89 -4.06 -15.50 9.17
CA TRP A 89 -5.26 -16.20 8.80
C TRP A 89 -6.35 -15.98 9.84
N GLN A 90 -7.53 -15.55 9.39
CA GLN A 90 -8.73 -15.59 10.20
C GLN A 90 -9.79 -16.42 9.50
N ARG A 91 -10.36 -17.37 10.25
CA ARG A 91 -11.61 -17.99 9.86
C ARG A 91 -12.68 -16.91 9.90
N ARG A 92 -13.50 -16.80 8.86
CA ARG A 92 -14.64 -15.87 8.89
C ARG A 92 -15.56 -16.26 10.05
N PRO A 93 -16.08 -15.29 10.82
CA PRO A 93 -17.09 -15.55 11.83
C PRO A 93 -18.32 -16.22 11.22
#